data_AF-A0A9D6NPD8-F1
#
_entry.id   AF-A0A9D6NPD8-F1
#
_cell.length_a   1.000
_cell.length_b   1.000
_cell.length_c   1.000
_cell.angle_alpha   90.00
_cell.angle_beta   90.00
_cell.angle_gamma   90.00
#
_symmetry.space_group_name_H-M   'P 1'
#
loop_
_entity.id
_entity.type
_entity.pdbx_description
1 polymer ?
#
loop_
_entity_poly.entity_id
_entity_poly.type
_entity_poly.pdbx_seq_one_letter_code
_entity_poly.pdbx_strand_id
1 'polypeptide(L)'
;MRRLLVFLFIALFLSACTHKKPAGSAETPTSNRQLINELAFEKRPFLAVFPHSSNKLLTLFLDRVREAKSATINVEYLAGNSLKGGRTSVNFPISQPFAQAFLLGSCSSGGKCSFDRDLLTGNLKTRLDLIDGSTHILKSDFVFINGSSVTPDGKVEIVPQASKSNLILVDTQGLPADPPGTPAYSPLAITSTSNQKITAELKVNVADVRSAVYYDGESFKPIDISPSDNGVSLKINHLPWVREVQIVRDDLKGAGETQQLSIFGPVLLLK
;
A
#
# COMPACT_ATOMS: atom_id res chain seq x y z
N MET A 1 82.52 -5.30 56.45
CA MET A 1 83.21 -4.35 55.54
C MET A 1 83.04 -4.82 54.11
N ARG A 2 82.66 -3.89 53.22
CA ARG A 2 82.91 -3.80 51.76
C ARG A 2 83.12 -5.09 50.92
N ARG A 3 82.23 -5.24 49.91
CA ARG A 3 82.43 -5.45 48.44
C ARG A 3 83.37 -6.61 48.01
N LEU A 4 83.13 -7.42 46.97
CA LEU A 4 82.54 -7.25 45.64
C LEU A 4 82.58 -8.62 44.92
N LEU A 5 81.97 -8.68 43.72
CA LEU A 5 82.13 -9.65 42.62
C LEU A 5 81.23 -10.91 42.62
N VAL A 6 80.60 -11.37 41.52
CA VAL A 6 80.22 -10.84 40.19
C VAL A 6 79.70 -12.04 39.36
N PHE A 7 78.81 -11.75 38.39
CA PHE A 7 78.41 -12.52 37.19
C PHE A 7 77.38 -13.66 37.24
N LEU A 8 76.53 -13.59 36.18
CA LEU A 8 75.82 -14.65 35.46
C LEU A 8 74.50 -15.18 36.06
N PHE A 9 73.35 -14.73 35.53
CA PHE A 9 72.76 -15.38 34.36
C PHE A 9 71.61 -14.56 33.74
N ILE A 10 71.63 -14.58 32.42
CA ILE A 10 70.79 -13.89 31.46
C ILE A 10 69.53 -14.74 31.19
N ALA A 11 68.39 -14.06 31.11
CA ALA A 11 67.18 -14.32 30.33
C ALA A 11 66.76 -15.78 30.06
N LEU A 12 65.60 -16.17 30.62
CA LEU A 12 64.61 -16.98 29.90
C LEU A 12 63.22 -16.78 30.52
N PHE A 13 62.53 -15.71 30.14
CA PHE A 13 61.06 -15.68 30.17
C PHE A 13 60.58 -15.43 28.74
N LEU A 14 60.45 -16.55 28.02
CA LEU A 14 59.80 -16.65 26.73
C LEU A 14 58.30 -16.37 26.90
N SER A 15 57.87 -15.30 26.26
CA SER A 15 56.66 -15.21 25.44
C SER A 15 55.44 -16.05 25.83
N ALA A 16 54.53 -15.43 26.57
CA ALA A 16 53.10 -15.68 26.46
C ALA A 16 52.36 -14.35 26.32
N CYS A 17 52.72 -13.56 25.29
CA CYS A 17 51.90 -12.47 24.80
C CYS A 17 50.78 -13.06 23.95
N THR A 18 49.68 -13.44 24.61
CA THR A 18 48.41 -13.69 23.93
C THR A 18 47.96 -12.36 23.33
N HIS A 19 48.06 -12.21 22.01
CA HIS A 19 47.49 -11.09 21.27
C HIS A 19 45.97 -11.05 21.55
N LYS A 20 45.54 -10.22 22.51
CA LYS A 20 44.17 -9.72 22.54
C LYS A 20 44.02 -8.82 21.31
N LYS A 21 43.39 -9.35 20.27
CA LYS A 21 42.81 -8.54 19.19
C LYS A 21 42.01 -7.40 19.84
N PRO A 22 42.13 -6.15 19.37
CA PRO A 22 41.25 -5.09 19.81
C PRO A 22 39.82 -5.58 19.55
N ALA A 23 38.96 -5.52 20.57
CA ALA A 23 37.54 -5.73 20.38
C ALA A 23 37.09 -4.72 19.33
N GLY A 24 36.81 -5.22 18.12
CA GLY A 24 36.14 -4.42 17.11
C GLY A 24 34.88 -3.87 17.75
N SER A 25 34.71 -2.56 17.63
CA SER A 25 33.45 -1.88 17.94
C SER A 25 32.31 -2.75 17.44
N ALA A 26 31.52 -3.31 18.35
CA ALA A 26 30.25 -3.90 17.97
C ALA A 26 29.48 -2.81 17.25
N GLU A 27 29.26 -2.98 15.94
CA GLU A 27 28.26 -2.18 15.23
C GLU A 27 26.97 -2.34 16.02
N THR A 28 26.56 -1.24 16.67
CA THR A 28 25.24 -1.15 17.28
C THR A 28 24.27 -1.54 16.17
N PRO A 29 23.39 -2.55 16.36
CA PRO A 29 22.49 -2.95 15.29
C PRO A 29 21.72 -1.70 14.90
N THR A 30 21.93 -1.23 13.67
CA THR A 30 21.23 -0.08 13.11
C THR A 30 19.76 -0.43 13.23
N SER A 31 19.08 0.19 14.20
CA SER A 31 17.66 0.00 14.37
C SER A 31 17.03 0.49 13.08
N ASN A 32 16.59 -0.44 12.23
CA ASN A 32 15.84 -0.13 11.02
C ASN A 32 14.52 0.48 11.48
N ARG A 33 14.54 1.78 11.77
CA ARG A 33 13.38 2.57 12.16
C ARG A 33 12.35 2.44 11.04
N GLN A 34 11.30 1.68 11.30
CA GLN A 34 10.18 1.56 10.38
C GLN A 34 9.30 2.80 10.53
N LEU A 35 9.22 3.60 9.47
CA LEU A 35 8.40 4.80 9.43
C LEU A 35 7.03 4.45 8.86
N ILE A 36 5.98 4.52 9.67
CA ILE A 36 4.62 4.11 9.26
C ILE A 36 3.88 5.34 8.74
N ASN A 37 3.52 5.34 7.46
CA ASN A 37 2.80 6.44 6.79
C ASN A 37 3.47 7.82 6.95
N GLU A 38 4.78 7.88 7.17
CA GLU A 38 5.53 9.16 7.26
C GLU A 38 6.13 9.60 5.93
N LEU A 39 6.09 8.76 4.88
CA LEU A 39 6.53 9.17 3.55
C LEU A 39 5.55 10.21 3.00
N ALA A 40 6.01 11.31 2.40
CA ALA A 40 5.11 12.29 1.78
C ALA A 40 4.36 11.67 0.57
N PHE A 41 3.09 12.04 0.34
CA PHE A 41 2.24 11.39 -0.68
C PHE A 41 2.82 11.47 -2.09
N GLU A 42 3.56 12.54 -2.41
CA GLU A 42 4.23 12.78 -3.70
C GLU A 42 5.36 11.80 -3.98
N LYS A 43 5.90 11.19 -2.91
CA LYS A 43 6.94 10.16 -2.96
C LYS A 43 6.37 8.75 -2.83
N ARG A 44 5.10 8.60 -2.46
CA ARG A 44 4.45 7.29 -2.35
C ARG A 44 4.07 6.78 -3.73
N PRO A 45 4.21 5.48 -3.99
CA PRO A 45 3.69 4.89 -5.21
C PRO A 45 2.15 4.94 -5.19
N PHE A 46 1.56 5.09 -6.37
CA PHE A 46 0.12 4.99 -6.54
C PHE A 46 -0.28 3.51 -6.52
N LEU A 47 -0.69 3.02 -5.35
CA LEU A 47 -1.25 1.68 -5.15
C LEU A 47 -2.76 1.74 -4.93
N ALA A 48 -3.50 0.97 -5.72
CA ALA A 48 -4.94 0.78 -5.56
C ALA A 48 -5.33 -0.68 -5.83
N VAL A 49 -6.49 -1.09 -5.32
CA VAL A 49 -7.11 -2.40 -5.62
C VAL A 49 -8.33 -2.20 -6.50
N PHE A 50 -8.51 -3.10 -7.46
CA PHE A 50 -9.64 -3.10 -8.38
C PHE A 50 -10.42 -4.40 -8.26
N PRO A 51 -11.76 -4.37 -8.22
CA PRO A 51 -12.54 -5.59 -8.28
C PRO A 51 -12.39 -6.23 -9.66
N HIS A 52 -12.37 -7.57 -9.69
CA HIS A 52 -12.43 -8.33 -10.94
C HIS A 52 -13.88 -8.74 -11.25
N SER A 53 -14.25 -8.80 -12.54
CA SER A 53 -15.61 -9.15 -12.98
C SER A 53 -16.08 -10.53 -12.50
N SER A 54 -15.13 -11.44 -12.27
CA SER A 54 -15.39 -12.78 -11.73
C SER A 54 -15.73 -12.82 -10.24
N ASN A 55 -15.52 -11.73 -9.49
CA ASN A 55 -15.60 -11.67 -8.02
C ASN A 55 -14.68 -12.66 -7.26
N LYS A 56 -13.69 -13.22 -7.95
CA LYS A 56 -12.75 -14.19 -7.40
C LYS A 56 -11.35 -13.63 -7.20
N LEU A 57 -11.10 -12.43 -7.74
CA LEU A 57 -9.79 -11.80 -7.80
C LEU A 57 -9.91 -10.32 -7.42
N LEU A 58 -8.82 -9.78 -6.88
CA LEU A 58 -8.54 -8.34 -6.82
C LEU A 58 -7.36 -8.05 -7.73
N THR A 59 -7.43 -7.00 -8.53
CA THR A 59 -6.25 -6.52 -9.24
C THR A 59 -5.52 -5.50 -8.38
N LEU A 60 -4.31 -5.83 -7.96
CA LEU A 60 -3.35 -4.87 -7.40
C LEU A 60 -2.77 -4.08 -8.56
N PHE A 61 -2.89 -2.75 -8.50
CA PHE A 61 -2.33 -1.84 -9.50
C PHE A 61 -1.35 -0.91 -8.81
N LEU A 62 -0.10 -0.94 -9.24
CA LEU A 62 1.00 -0.15 -8.70
C LEU A 62 1.63 0.67 -9.82
N ASP A 63 1.64 1.99 -9.65
CA ASP A 63 2.21 2.93 -10.61
C ASP A 63 2.99 4.04 -9.87
N ARG A 64 3.72 4.87 -10.61
CA ARG A 64 4.54 5.98 -10.10
C ARG A 64 5.46 5.59 -8.95
N VAL A 65 6.06 4.42 -9.02
CA VAL A 65 7.10 4.02 -8.07
C VAL A 65 8.35 4.84 -8.36
N ARG A 66 8.74 5.67 -7.37
CA ARG A 66 9.92 6.53 -7.40
C ARG A 66 10.91 6.04 -6.36
N GLU A 67 12.19 6.01 -6.72
CA GLU A 67 13.30 5.82 -5.77
C GLU A 67 13.23 4.56 -4.89
N ALA A 68 12.52 3.51 -5.34
CA ALA A 68 12.41 2.25 -4.62
C ALA A 68 13.37 1.19 -5.18
N LYS A 69 13.95 0.38 -4.29
CA LYS A 69 14.67 -0.86 -4.64
C LYS A 69 13.72 -2.05 -4.68
N SER A 70 12.80 -2.11 -3.73
CA SER A 70 11.81 -3.18 -3.66
C SER A 70 10.54 -2.74 -2.93
N ALA A 71 9.45 -3.44 -3.22
CA ALA A 71 8.21 -3.35 -2.47
C ALA A 71 7.70 -4.75 -2.12
N THR A 72 7.28 -4.95 -0.88
CA THR A 72 6.49 -6.11 -0.47
C THR A 72 5.11 -5.65 -0.08
N ILE A 73 4.09 -6.08 -0.84
CA ILE A 73 2.70 -5.72 -0.63
C ILE A 73 2.01 -6.91 0.02
N ASN A 74 1.48 -6.70 1.23
CA ASN A 74 0.60 -7.65 1.89
C ASN A 74 -0.83 -7.18 1.68
N VAL A 75 -1.70 -8.09 1.27
CA VAL A 75 -3.14 -7.89 1.21
C VAL A 75 -3.75 -8.75 2.30
N GLU A 76 -4.52 -8.14 3.19
CA GLU A 76 -5.36 -8.86 4.15
C GLU A 76 -6.81 -8.46 3.91
N TYR A 77 -7.74 -9.40 4.00
CA TYR A 77 -9.17 -9.12 3.78
C TYR A 77 -10.05 -10.01 4.65
N LEU A 78 -11.24 -9.51 4.93
CA LEU A 78 -12.27 -10.17 5.71
C LEU A 78 -13.30 -10.79 4.77
N ALA A 79 -13.49 -12.10 4.90
CA ALA A 79 -14.51 -12.88 4.21
C ALA A 79 -15.43 -13.56 5.25
N GLY A 80 -16.65 -13.05 5.41
CA GLY A 80 -17.51 -13.37 6.56
C GLY A 80 -16.78 -13.04 7.87
N ASN A 81 -16.50 -14.08 8.67
CA ASN A 81 -15.75 -13.95 9.93
C ASN A 81 -14.27 -14.37 9.84
N SER A 82 -13.78 -14.65 8.63
CA SER A 82 -12.40 -15.14 8.44
C SER A 82 -11.48 -14.04 7.92
N LEU A 83 -10.40 -13.76 8.64
CA LEU A 83 -9.29 -12.96 8.13
C LEU A 83 -8.43 -13.84 7.21
N LYS A 84 -8.23 -13.38 5.98
CA LYS A 84 -7.47 -14.03 4.91
C LYS A 84 -6.45 -13.06 4.36
N GLY A 85 -5.51 -13.55 3.57
CA GLY A 85 -4.53 -12.66 2.96
C GLY A 85 -3.44 -13.38 2.20
N GLY A 86 -2.52 -12.59 1.69
CA GLY A 86 -1.39 -13.04 0.89
C GLY A 86 -0.40 -11.92 0.68
N ARG A 87 0.67 -12.24 -0.06
CA ARG A 87 1.80 -11.34 -0.25
C ARG A 87 2.31 -11.44 -1.68
N THR A 88 2.64 -10.29 -2.26
CA THR A 88 3.46 -10.19 -3.46
C THR A 88 4.70 -9.34 -3.17
N SER A 89 5.75 -9.52 -3.96
CA SER A 89 6.99 -8.76 -3.85
C SER A 89 7.49 -8.38 -5.23
N VAL A 90 7.99 -7.16 -5.33
CA VAL A 90 8.45 -6.54 -6.58
C VAL A 90 9.85 -5.98 -6.32
N ASN A 91 10.80 -6.33 -7.17
CA ASN A 91 12.13 -5.73 -7.19
C ASN A 91 12.19 -4.73 -8.35
N PHE A 92 12.67 -3.52 -8.10
CA PHE A 92 12.74 -2.44 -9.08
C PHE A 92 14.16 -2.31 -9.66
N PRO A 93 14.31 -1.78 -10.89
CA PRO A 93 13.25 -1.26 -11.76
C PRO A 93 12.45 -2.35 -12.49
N ILE A 94 11.18 -2.05 -12.77
CA ILE A 94 10.30 -2.82 -13.65
C ILE A 94 9.55 -1.86 -14.59
N SER A 95 8.96 -2.41 -15.65
CA SER A 95 7.99 -1.67 -16.45
C SER A 95 6.81 -1.26 -15.57
N GLN A 96 6.38 0.00 -15.70
CA GLN A 96 5.22 0.54 -14.99
C GLN A 96 4.11 0.87 -15.99
N PRO A 97 2.83 0.69 -15.62
CA PRO A 97 2.36 0.20 -14.32
C PRO A 97 2.58 -1.30 -14.13
N PHE A 98 2.74 -1.72 -12.87
CA PHE A 98 2.67 -3.12 -12.46
C PHE A 98 1.23 -3.47 -12.08
N ALA A 99 0.71 -4.58 -12.62
CA ALA A 99 -0.60 -5.08 -12.25
C ALA A 99 -0.60 -6.60 -12.06
N GLN A 100 -1.19 -7.07 -10.96
CA GLN A 100 -1.30 -8.48 -10.64
C GLN A 100 -2.70 -8.79 -10.10
N ALA A 101 -3.32 -9.85 -10.60
CA ALA A 101 -4.59 -10.33 -10.09
C ALA A 101 -4.36 -11.30 -8.93
N PHE A 102 -4.62 -10.79 -7.73
CA PHE A 102 -4.57 -11.46 -6.45
C PHE A 102 -5.81 -12.33 -6.22
N LEU A 103 -5.60 -13.60 -5.88
CA LEU A 103 -6.67 -14.56 -5.64
C LEU A 103 -7.40 -14.32 -4.30
N LEU A 104 -8.72 -14.17 -4.35
CA LEU A 104 -9.60 -14.19 -3.17
C LEU A 104 -10.04 -15.62 -2.84
N GLY A 105 -9.11 -16.38 -2.26
CA GLY A 105 -9.32 -17.76 -1.86
C GLY A 105 -8.02 -18.55 -1.86
N SER A 106 -8.07 -19.81 -2.31
CA SER A 106 -6.89 -20.67 -2.36
C SER A 106 -6.96 -21.63 -3.55
N CYS A 107 -5.79 -21.99 -4.11
CA CYS A 107 -5.67 -23.04 -5.11
C CYS A 107 -4.79 -24.17 -4.58
N SER A 108 -5.23 -25.41 -4.78
CA SER A 108 -4.41 -26.59 -4.53
C SER A 108 -3.33 -26.76 -5.61
N SER A 109 -2.26 -27.50 -5.31
CA SER A 109 -1.21 -27.83 -6.29
C SER A 109 -1.73 -28.54 -7.54
N GLY A 110 -2.89 -29.22 -7.43
CA GLY A 110 -3.59 -29.86 -8.54
C GLY A 110 -4.42 -28.91 -9.42
N GLY A 111 -4.41 -27.60 -9.13
CA GLY A 111 -5.10 -26.57 -9.94
C GLY A 111 -6.57 -26.36 -9.61
N LYS A 112 -7.12 -27.03 -8.59
CA LYS A 112 -8.48 -26.75 -8.11
C LYS A 112 -8.44 -25.54 -7.16
N CYS A 113 -9.25 -24.53 -7.46
CA CYS A 113 -9.35 -23.32 -6.66
C CYS A 113 -10.70 -23.24 -5.93
N SER A 114 -10.65 -22.80 -4.67
CA SER A 114 -11.79 -22.40 -3.86
C SER A 114 -11.78 -20.89 -3.71
N PHE A 115 -12.96 -20.26 -3.72
CA PHE A 115 -13.10 -18.82 -3.66
C PHE A 115 -13.88 -18.42 -2.43
N ASP A 116 -13.39 -17.39 -1.75
CA ASP A 116 -14.05 -16.84 -0.58
C ASP A 116 -15.30 -16.05 -1.00
N ARG A 117 -16.25 -15.96 -0.07
CA ARG A 117 -17.53 -15.25 -0.24
C ARG A 117 -17.70 -14.24 0.89
N ASP A 118 -18.73 -13.41 0.79
CA ASP A 118 -19.08 -12.42 1.81
C ASP A 118 -17.89 -11.51 2.12
N LEU A 119 -17.26 -11.00 1.07
CA LEU A 119 -16.13 -10.09 1.13
C LEU A 119 -16.58 -8.75 1.72
N LEU A 120 -15.93 -8.29 2.79
CA LEU A 120 -16.35 -7.11 3.54
C LEU A 120 -15.35 -5.97 3.40
N THR A 121 -14.15 -6.14 3.96
CA THR A 121 -13.11 -5.11 4.03
C THR A 121 -11.74 -5.74 3.83
N GLY A 122 -10.71 -4.92 3.71
CA GLY A 122 -9.33 -5.36 3.79
C GLY A 122 -8.38 -4.22 4.01
N ASN A 123 -7.11 -4.57 4.15
CA ASN A 123 -6.00 -3.64 4.28
C ASN A 123 -4.88 -3.99 3.28
N LEU A 124 -4.09 -2.98 2.95
CA LEU A 124 -2.86 -3.09 2.20
C LEU A 124 -1.73 -2.61 3.10
N LYS A 125 -0.73 -3.47 3.32
CA LYS A 125 0.52 -3.10 4.00
C LYS A 125 1.69 -3.28 3.06
N THR A 126 2.24 -2.16 2.61
CA THR A 126 3.39 -2.10 1.71
C THR A 126 4.64 -1.76 2.49
N ARG A 127 5.61 -2.67 2.51
CA ARG A 127 6.99 -2.34 2.89
C ARG A 127 7.69 -1.84 1.64
N LEU A 128 8.18 -0.60 1.68
CA LEU A 128 8.90 0.04 0.59
C LEU A 128 10.34 0.31 1.04
N ASP A 129 11.30 -0.36 0.40
CA ASP A 129 12.73 -0.16 0.66
C ASP A 129 13.28 0.78 -0.42
N LEU A 130 13.76 1.96 -0.01
CA LEU A 130 14.19 3.03 -0.91
C LEU A 130 15.68 2.92 -1.30
N ILE A 131 16.05 3.61 -2.38
CA ILE A 131 17.42 3.63 -2.90
C ILE A 131 18.39 4.25 -1.90
N ASP A 132 17.94 5.23 -1.11
CA ASP A 132 18.71 5.88 -0.04
C ASP A 132 18.97 4.99 1.19
N GLY A 133 18.38 3.78 1.22
CA GLY A 133 18.53 2.81 2.30
C GLY A 133 17.46 2.90 3.39
N SER A 134 16.52 3.85 3.31
CA SER A 134 15.40 3.94 4.24
C SER A 134 14.31 2.91 3.92
N THR A 135 13.55 2.53 4.96
CA THR A 135 12.37 1.66 4.84
C THR A 135 11.13 2.40 5.31
N HIS A 136 10.12 2.47 4.46
CA HIS A 136 8.81 3.00 4.80
C HIS A 136 7.75 1.90 4.79
N ILE A 137 6.82 1.96 5.75
CA ILE A 137 5.65 1.10 5.80
C ILE A 137 4.43 1.95 5.44
N LEU A 138 3.83 1.68 4.30
CA LEU A 138 2.58 2.31 3.89
C LEU A 138 1.41 1.39 4.25
N LYS A 139 0.39 1.96 4.87
CA LYS A 139 -0.85 1.26 5.24
C LYS A 139 -2.02 1.98 4.62
N SER A 140 -2.95 1.22 4.06
CA SER A 140 -4.23 1.73 3.62
C SER A 140 -5.31 0.66 3.74
N ASP A 141 -6.57 1.10 3.75
CA ASP A 141 -7.72 0.23 3.88
C ASP A 141 -8.57 0.24 2.60
N PHE A 142 -9.38 -0.80 2.45
CA PHE A 142 -10.41 -0.86 1.41
C PHE A 142 -11.67 -1.56 1.91
N VAL A 143 -12.79 -1.26 1.29
CA VAL A 143 -14.10 -1.86 1.60
C VAL A 143 -14.81 -2.27 0.31
N PHE A 144 -15.30 -3.49 0.29
CA PHE A 144 -16.20 -3.97 -0.76
C PHE A 144 -17.58 -3.35 -0.53
N ILE A 145 -18.13 -2.73 -1.57
CA ILE A 145 -19.37 -1.98 -1.45
C ILE A 145 -20.54 -2.89 -1.81
N ASN A 146 -21.34 -3.25 -0.81
CA ASN A 146 -22.57 -4.05 -0.95
C ASN A 146 -23.70 -3.38 -0.17
N GLY A 147 -24.11 -2.19 -0.64
CA GLY A 147 -24.97 -1.27 0.11
C GLY A 147 -24.16 -0.18 0.81
N SER A 148 -24.73 0.43 1.87
CA SER A 148 -23.97 1.39 2.68
C SER A 148 -22.83 0.66 3.39
N SER A 149 -21.62 1.20 3.26
CA SER A 149 -20.41 0.62 3.83
C SER A 149 -19.59 1.69 4.54
N VAL A 150 -18.91 1.31 5.61
CA VAL A 150 -18.01 2.18 6.35
C VAL A 150 -16.60 1.61 6.29
N THR A 151 -15.62 2.48 6.11
CA THR A 151 -14.19 2.13 6.17
C THR A 151 -13.82 1.57 7.54
N PRO A 152 -12.79 0.70 7.64
CA PRO A 152 -12.39 0.10 8.91
C PRO A 152 -12.05 1.09 10.04
N ASP A 153 -11.58 2.29 9.69
CA ASP A 153 -11.26 3.34 10.66
C ASP A 153 -12.47 4.20 11.07
N GLY A 154 -13.64 3.94 10.48
CA GLY A 154 -14.90 4.62 10.79
C GLY A 154 -15.04 6.03 10.22
N LYS A 155 -14.07 6.54 9.45
CA LYS A 155 -14.08 7.94 9.01
C LYS A 155 -14.83 8.19 7.72
N VAL A 156 -14.93 7.19 6.86
CA VAL A 156 -15.61 7.32 5.56
C VAL A 156 -16.76 6.34 5.48
N GLU A 157 -17.97 6.87 5.33
CA GLU A 157 -19.16 6.12 4.91
C GLU A 157 -19.40 6.37 3.43
N ILE A 158 -19.68 5.30 2.68
CA ILE A 158 -20.15 5.38 1.30
C ILE A 158 -21.58 4.83 1.21
N VAL A 159 -22.47 5.64 0.65
CA VAL A 159 -23.85 5.26 0.34
C VAL A 159 -24.00 5.21 -1.18
N PRO A 160 -23.84 4.04 -1.81
CA PRO A 160 -23.99 3.91 -3.26
C PRO A 160 -25.46 4.04 -3.65
N GLN A 161 -25.74 4.67 -4.78
CA GLN A 161 -27.01 4.43 -5.48
C GLN A 161 -26.96 3.08 -6.17
N ALA A 162 -28.13 2.49 -6.44
CA ALA A 162 -28.25 1.16 -7.03
C ALA A 162 -27.31 1.00 -8.25
N SER A 163 -26.29 0.16 -8.08
CA SER A 163 -25.32 -0.18 -9.12
C SER A 163 -25.35 -1.69 -9.37
N LYS A 164 -25.14 -2.08 -10.64
CA LYS A 164 -24.91 -3.48 -11.02
C LYS A 164 -23.42 -3.85 -11.06
N SER A 165 -22.53 -2.88 -10.86
CA SER A 165 -21.09 -3.12 -10.84
C SER A 165 -20.60 -3.49 -9.43
N ASN A 166 -19.52 -4.25 -9.37
CA ASN A 166 -18.81 -4.47 -8.13
C ASN A 166 -17.94 -3.24 -7.89
N LEU A 167 -18.07 -2.63 -6.73
CA LEU A 167 -17.36 -1.42 -6.36
C LEU A 167 -16.48 -1.69 -5.12
N ILE A 168 -15.32 -1.04 -5.08
CA ILE A 168 -14.46 -1.00 -3.90
C ILE A 168 -14.14 0.47 -3.61
N LEU A 169 -14.35 0.91 -2.38
CA LEU A 169 -13.77 2.15 -1.87
C LEU A 169 -12.40 1.81 -1.28
N VAL A 170 -11.36 2.52 -1.72
CA VAL A 170 -9.98 2.27 -1.33
C VAL A 170 -9.28 3.57 -0.95
N ASP A 171 -8.56 3.54 0.16
CA ASP A 171 -7.54 4.52 0.49
C ASP A 171 -6.32 4.21 -0.35
N THR A 172 -6.04 5.03 -1.36
CA THR A 172 -4.86 4.81 -2.22
C THR A 172 -3.61 5.25 -1.46
N GLN A 173 -2.52 4.47 -1.56
CA GLN A 173 -1.32 4.76 -0.77
C GLN A 173 -0.59 6.02 -1.22
N GLY A 174 -0.63 6.33 -2.52
CA GLY A 174 -0.02 7.51 -3.14
C GLY A 174 -0.96 8.12 -4.16
N LEU A 175 -0.42 8.90 -5.11
CA LEU A 175 -1.23 9.68 -6.04
C LEU A 175 -0.83 9.46 -7.51
N PRO A 176 -1.78 9.51 -8.46
CA PRO A 176 -1.48 9.38 -9.89
C PRO A 176 -0.85 10.64 -10.49
N ALA A 177 -0.93 11.78 -9.82
CA ALA A 177 -0.27 13.04 -10.17
C ALA A 177 0.16 13.77 -8.90
N ASP A 178 0.95 14.83 -9.02
CA ASP A 178 1.34 15.63 -7.86
C ASP A 178 0.09 16.42 -7.36
N PRO A 179 -0.15 16.48 -6.04
CA PRO A 179 -1.36 17.06 -5.49
C PRO A 179 -1.33 18.59 -5.59
N PRO A 180 -2.49 19.25 -5.77
CA PRO A 180 -2.58 20.70 -5.79
C PRO A 180 -2.53 21.35 -4.40
N GLY A 181 -2.35 20.57 -3.33
CA GLY A 181 -2.34 21.05 -1.95
C GLY A 181 -2.06 19.94 -0.94
N THR A 182 -2.13 20.27 0.35
CA THR A 182 -1.89 19.31 1.44
C THR A 182 -3.16 18.50 1.78
N PRO A 183 -3.13 17.17 1.66
CA PRO A 183 -4.27 16.35 2.06
C PRO A 183 -4.55 16.44 3.57
N ALA A 184 -5.82 16.58 3.93
CA ALA A 184 -6.33 16.44 5.29
C ALA A 184 -6.52 14.96 5.70
N TYR A 185 -6.67 14.08 4.70
CA TYR A 185 -6.90 12.64 4.87
C TYR A 185 -6.18 11.81 3.80
N SER A 186 -6.21 10.49 3.94
CA SER A 186 -5.80 9.57 2.87
C SER A 186 -6.56 9.84 1.56
N PRO A 187 -5.91 9.77 0.40
CA PRO A 187 -6.59 9.89 -0.90
C PRO A 187 -7.59 8.75 -1.12
N LEU A 188 -8.84 9.09 -1.42
CA LEU A 188 -9.95 8.13 -1.55
C LEU A 188 -10.26 7.82 -3.00
N ALA A 189 -10.39 6.57 -3.40
CA ALA A 189 -10.84 6.21 -4.75
C ALA A 189 -11.95 5.18 -4.72
N ILE A 190 -12.82 5.21 -5.73
CA ILE A 190 -13.80 4.15 -5.97
C ILE A 190 -13.42 3.42 -7.24
N THR A 191 -13.07 2.14 -7.12
CA THR A 191 -12.76 1.27 -8.26
C THR A 191 -13.95 0.40 -8.61
N SER A 192 -14.06 0.05 -9.89
CA SER A 192 -15.26 -0.57 -10.45
C SER A 192 -14.92 -1.63 -11.50
N THR A 193 -15.75 -2.66 -11.62
CA THR A 193 -15.73 -3.60 -12.78
C THR A 193 -16.37 -3.02 -14.03
N SER A 194 -16.94 -1.82 -13.95
CA SER A 194 -17.65 -1.15 -15.04
C SER A 194 -17.13 0.27 -15.24
N ASN A 195 -17.07 0.69 -16.50
CA ASN A 195 -16.77 2.06 -16.91
C ASN A 195 -18.01 2.97 -16.90
N GLN A 196 -19.16 2.46 -16.46
CA GLN A 196 -20.37 3.26 -16.30
C GLN A 196 -20.22 4.25 -15.15
N LYS A 197 -21.05 5.29 -15.21
CA LYS A 197 -21.14 6.34 -14.21
C LYS A 197 -21.33 5.76 -12.80
N ILE A 198 -20.50 6.22 -11.87
CA ILE A 198 -20.60 5.90 -10.45
C ILE A 198 -21.44 6.99 -9.79
N THR A 199 -22.50 6.58 -9.08
CA THR A 199 -23.33 7.48 -8.30
C THR A 199 -23.36 7.04 -6.84
N ALA A 200 -22.89 7.90 -5.94
CA ALA A 200 -22.80 7.61 -4.52
C ALA A 200 -22.74 8.91 -3.70
N GLU A 201 -22.99 8.81 -2.40
CA GLU A 201 -22.63 9.85 -1.43
C GLU A 201 -21.47 9.33 -0.57
N LEU A 202 -20.42 10.13 -0.44
CA LEU A 202 -19.37 9.92 0.55
C LEU A 202 -19.62 10.87 1.72
N LYS A 203 -19.66 10.35 2.94
CA LYS A 203 -19.58 11.16 4.16
C LYS A 203 -18.24 10.90 4.81
N VAL A 204 -17.50 11.98 5.05
CA VAL A 204 -16.13 11.90 5.57
C VAL A 204 -16.02 12.71 6.85
N ASN A 205 -15.79 12.01 7.95
CA ASN A 205 -15.58 12.55 9.29
C ASN A 205 -14.09 12.84 9.50
N VAL A 206 -13.64 13.94 8.90
CA VAL A 206 -12.26 14.46 8.99
C VAL A 206 -12.31 15.95 9.24
N ALA A 207 -11.55 16.42 10.23
CA ALA A 207 -11.41 17.83 10.55
C ALA A 207 -10.57 18.60 9.52
N ASP A 208 -10.66 19.93 9.54
CA ASP A 208 -9.84 20.84 8.73
C ASP A 208 -9.98 20.69 7.20
N VAL A 209 -11.06 20.07 6.69
CA VAL A 209 -11.31 20.02 5.24
C VAL A 209 -11.89 21.34 4.76
N ARG A 210 -11.19 22.03 3.85
CA ARG A 210 -11.60 23.32 3.27
C ARG A 210 -12.06 23.22 1.82
N SER A 211 -11.54 22.25 1.09
CA SER A 211 -11.91 22.01 -0.30
C SER A 211 -11.66 20.55 -0.66
N ALA A 212 -12.16 20.11 -1.81
CA ALA A 212 -11.85 18.80 -2.35
C ALA A 212 -11.58 18.87 -3.86
N VAL A 213 -10.73 17.97 -4.32
CA VAL A 213 -10.45 17.73 -5.73
C VAL A 213 -10.51 16.23 -6.02
N TYR A 214 -10.77 15.84 -7.25
CA TYR A 214 -10.65 14.45 -7.70
C TYR A 214 -9.78 14.38 -8.96
N TYR A 215 -9.01 13.31 -9.11
CA TYR A 215 -8.28 13.04 -10.34
C TYR A 215 -9.21 12.42 -11.39
N ASP A 216 -9.26 13.02 -12.58
CA ASP A 216 -10.15 12.61 -13.68
C ASP A 216 -9.47 11.71 -14.73
N GLY A 217 -8.24 11.29 -14.48
CA GLY A 217 -7.41 10.56 -15.44
C GLY A 217 -6.29 11.42 -16.04
N GLU A 218 -6.47 12.75 -16.04
CA GLU A 218 -5.51 13.70 -16.60
C GLU A 218 -5.02 14.73 -15.57
N SER A 219 -5.93 15.24 -14.74
CA SER A 219 -5.63 16.31 -13.77
C SER A 219 -6.57 16.29 -12.58
N PHE A 220 -6.20 17.00 -11.51
CA PHE A 220 -7.10 17.23 -10.39
C PHE A 220 -8.14 18.29 -10.75
N LYS A 221 -9.42 17.95 -10.61
CA LYS A 221 -10.58 18.84 -10.81
C LYS A 221 -11.27 19.12 -9.48
N PRO A 222 -11.80 20.33 -9.24
CA PRO A 222 -12.61 20.60 -8.06
C PRO A 222 -13.83 19.69 -7.97
N ILE A 223 -14.24 19.35 -6.75
CA ILE A 223 -15.53 18.70 -6.46
C ILE A 223 -16.15 19.37 -5.24
N ASP A 224 -17.46 19.59 -5.32
CA ASP A 224 -18.19 20.25 -4.24
C ASP A 224 -18.25 19.38 -2.98
N ILE A 225 -18.02 20.03 -1.85
CA ILE A 225 -18.21 19.48 -0.50
C ILE A 225 -19.36 20.22 0.17
N SER A 226 -20.17 19.49 0.92
CA SER A 226 -21.17 20.07 1.83
C SER A 226 -20.75 19.78 3.27
N PRO A 227 -20.99 20.68 4.24
CA PRO A 227 -20.78 20.36 5.64
C PRO A 227 -21.64 19.16 6.08
N SER A 228 -21.07 18.31 6.94
CA SER A 228 -21.78 17.24 7.65
C SER A 228 -21.47 17.32 9.15
N ASP A 229 -22.23 16.63 10.00
CA ASP A 229 -22.20 16.78 11.47
C ASP A 229 -20.78 16.82 12.07
N ASN A 230 -19.87 15.98 11.56
CA ASN A 230 -18.48 15.93 12.01
C ASN A 230 -17.46 16.01 10.85
N GLY A 231 -17.82 16.60 9.71
CA GLY A 231 -16.90 16.72 8.59
C GLY A 231 -17.56 17.23 7.32
N VAL A 232 -17.37 16.51 6.22
CA VAL A 232 -17.91 16.88 4.91
C VAL A 232 -18.66 15.73 4.25
N SER A 233 -19.52 16.04 3.30
CA SER A 233 -20.11 15.08 2.36
C SER A 233 -19.85 15.49 0.92
N LEU A 234 -19.73 14.48 0.05
CA LEU A 234 -19.51 14.63 -1.38
C LEU A 234 -20.54 13.79 -2.14
N LYS A 235 -21.16 14.39 -3.15
CA LYS A 235 -22.01 13.65 -4.09
C LYS A 235 -21.21 13.29 -5.32
N ILE A 236 -21.08 12.01 -5.57
CA ILE A 236 -20.41 11.46 -6.75
C ILE A 236 -21.48 11.17 -7.79
N ASN A 237 -21.27 11.68 -9.00
CA ASN A 237 -22.09 11.42 -10.18
C ASN A 237 -21.20 11.54 -11.44
N HIS A 238 -20.14 10.73 -11.48
CA HIS A 238 -19.03 10.89 -12.43
C HIS A 238 -18.76 9.59 -13.19
N LEU A 239 -18.27 9.73 -14.43
CA LEU A 239 -17.65 8.62 -15.12
C LEU A 239 -16.29 8.32 -14.46
N PRO A 240 -15.96 7.05 -14.22
CA PRO A 240 -14.60 6.67 -13.87
C PRO A 240 -13.68 6.90 -15.07
N TRP A 241 -12.41 7.22 -14.82
CA TRP A 241 -11.39 7.09 -15.86
C TRP A 241 -10.98 5.63 -15.98
N VAL A 242 -10.56 5.27 -17.19
CA VAL A 242 -10.23 3.89 -17.54
C VAL A 242 -8.77 3.77 -17.95
N ARG A 243 -8.17 2.64 -17.61
CA ARG A 243 -6.84 2.26 -18.09
C ARG A 243 -6.81 0.79 -18.42
N GLU A 244 -6.32 0.47 -19.62
CA GLU A 244 -6.04 -0.91 -19.99
C GLU A 244 -4.67 -1.31 -19.42
N VAL A 245 -4.60 -2.49 -18.81
CA VAL A 245 -3.37 -3.06 -18.26
C VAL A 245 -3.25 -4.53 -18.61
N GLN A 246 -2.02 -5.02 -18.67
CA GLN A 246 -1.74 -6.45 -18.66
C GLN A 246 -1.64 -6.90 -17.20
N ILE A 247 -2.48 -7.84 -16.80
CA ILE A 247 -2.42 -8.49 -15.48
C ILE A 247 -1.81 -9.88 -15.62
N VAL A 248 -1.12 -10.30 -14.56
CA VAL A 248 -0.73 -11.69 -14.34
C VAL A 248 -1.74 -12.34 -13.40
N ARG A 249 -2.31 -13.48 -13.80
CA ARG A 249 -3.36 -14.18 -13.05
C ARG A 249 -2.82 -15.27 -12.13
N ASP A 250 -3.03 -15.09 -10.82
CA ASP A 250 -2.63 -16.07 -9.82
C ASP A 250 -3.41 -17.40 -9.96
N ASP A 251 -4.70 -17.34 -10.28
CA ASP A 251 -5.57 -18.52 -10.42
C ASP A 251 -5.29 -19.34 -11.69
N LEU A 252 -4.60 -18.75 -12.67
CA LEU A 252 -4.21 -19.39 -13.93
C LEU A 252 -2.69 -19.54 -14.06
N LYS A 253 -1.98 -19.76 -12.93
CA LYS A 253 -0.54 -20.05 -12.90
C LYS A 253 0.31 -18.99 -13.63
N GLY A 254 -0.07 -17.72 -13.52
CA GLY A 254 0.65 -16.61 -14.11
C GLY A 254 0.31 -16.31 -15.58
N ALA A 255 -0.82 -16.82 -16.10
CA ALA A 255 -1.30 -16.43 -17.41
C ALA A 255 -1.56 -14.92 -17.50
N GLY A 256 -1.23 -14.33 -18.65
CA GLY A 256 -1.53 -12.93 -18.95
C GLY A 256 -3.01 -12.73 -19.31
N GLU A 257 -3.59 -11.62 -18.86
CA GLU A 257 -4.91 -11.15 -19.30
C GLU A 257 -4.86 -9.62 -19.49
N THR A 258 -5.51 -9.13 -20.55
CA THR A 258 -5.78 -7.71 -20.72
C THR A 258 -7.01 -7.34 -19.91
N GLN A 259 -6.87 -6.40 -18.97
CA GLN A 259 -7.98 -5.92 -18.15
C GLN A 259 -8.16 -4.40 -18.29
N GLN A 260 -9.40 -3.95 -18.41
CA GLN A 260 -9.76 -2.54 -18.26
C GLN A 260 -10.03 -2.24 -16.78
N LEU A 261 -9.20 -1.38 -16.19
CA LEU A 261 -9.37 -0.87 -14.83
C LEU A 261 -10.20 0.41 -14.88
N SER A 262 -11.26 0.50 -14.07
CA SER A 262 -12.11 1.69 -13.95
C SER A 262 -12.04 2.27 -12.54
N ILE A 263 -11.79 3.56 -12.42
CA ILE A 263 -11.58 4.25 -11.14
C ILE A 263 -12.12 5.69 -11.19
N PHE A 264 -12.85 6.08 -10.15
CA PHE A 264 -13.14 7.47 -9.84
C PHE A 264 -12.18 7.96 -8.75
N GLY A 265 -11.50 9.08 -9.00
CA GLY A 265 -10.52 9.67 -8.09
C GLY A 265 -9.07 9.26 -8.41
N PRO A 266 -8.13 9.39 -7.46
CA PRO A 266 -8.37 9.69 -6.05
C PRO A 266 -8.97 11.07 -5.82
N VAL A 267 -9.89 11.14 -4.85
CA VAL A 267 -10.41 12.34 -4.22
C VAL A 267 -9.45 12.73 -3.11
N LEU A 268 -9.03 14.00 -3.12
CA LEU A 268 -8.23 14.62 -2.07
C LEU A 268 -9.11 15.60 -1.31
N LEU A 269 -9.22 15.39 -0.01
CA LEU A 269 -9.74 16.38 0.92
C LEU A 269 -8.57 17.27 1.32
N LEU A 270 -8.64 18.57 1.07
CA LEU A 270 -7.53 19.50 1.24
C LEU A 270 -7.75 20.41 2.45
N LYS A 271 -6.66 20.73 3.15
CA LYS A 271 -6.60 21.72 4.24
C LYS A 271 -6.64 23.16 3.75
#